data_AF-A0A1I1W6Y3-F1
#
_entry.id   AF-A0A1I1W6Y3-F1
#
_cell.length_a   1.000
_cell.length_b   1.000
_cell.length_c   1.000
_cell.angle_alpha   90.00
_cell.angle_beta   90.00
_cell.angle_gamma   90.00
#
_symmetry.space_group_name_H-M   'P 1'
#
loop_
_entity.id
_entity.type
_entity.pdbx_description
1 polymer ?
#
loop_
_entity_poly.entity_id
_entity_poly.type
_entity_poly.pdbx_seq_one_letter_code
_entity_poly.pdbx_strand_id
1 'polypeptide(L)'
;MSVDGGSPAASTAPQAAPSAGEIVRHPYFRLGMTDMIGTSVGIGAWGLVTGVAMVKSGLSVPMAIFMSLTVYAGSAQLSVLPLLSAGAPLWVMWLAASCVNLRFVIFSSMWRSYFSWLPRRQRLAVGYFSGDVIFVAFMKRFPKPEPQAEQVPYFWGAAVLNWCSWQIPSIAGILFANAVPLSWGLGFAGVLALLGVLLSMLFDRATWLATGVAMTAAIAAFSLPLKLNILVAIAAAVAAGLIIETVDRHLRRRPEVRLVPAHGALRPQEKKDVEDGDVVPLREEEHP
;
A
#
# COMPACT_ATOMS: atom_id res chain seq x y z
N MET A 1 15.67 27.47 -49.07
CA MET A 1 15.73 28.44 -47.97
C MET A 1 15.05 27.76 -46.79
N SER A 2 15.85 27.05 -45.99
CA SER A 2 15.40 26.18 -44.91
C SER A 2 15.04 27.03 -43.69
N VAL A 3 13.83 26.85 -43.15
CA VAL A 3 13.45 27.43 -41.86
C VAL A 3 13.63 26.33 -40.82
N ASP A 4 14.76 26.39 -40.12
CA ASP A 4 15.09 25.47 -39.03
C ASP A 4 14.11 25.64 -37.87
N GLY A 5 13.52 24.51 -37.48
CA GLY A 5 12.79 24.33 -36.23
C GLY A 5 13.77 24.31 -35.07
N GLY A 6 13.79 25.39 -34.30
CA GLY A 6 14.39 25.43 -32.96
C GLY A 6 13.32 25.26 -31.90
N SER A 7 13.03 24.01 -31.51
CA SER A 7 12.31 23.74 -30.25
C SER A 7 13.20 24.21 -29.10
N PRO A 8 12.74 25.08 -28.17
CA PRO A 8 13.59 25.53 -27.09
C PRO A 8 13.91 24.33 -26.18
N ALA A 9 15.20 24.00 -26.10
CA ALA A 9 15.72 23.01 -25.19
C ALA A 9 15.29 23.37 -23.76
N ALA A 10 14.48 22.51 -23.13
CA ALA A 10 14.13 22.65 -21.73
C ALA A 10 15.43 22.67 -20.90
N SER A 11 15.72 23.82 -20.28
CA SER A 11 16.92 24.00 -19.47
C SER A 11 16.87 23.07 -18.27
N THR A 12 17.74 22.06 -18.23
CA THR A 12 17.96 21.18 -17.09
C THR A 12 18.81 21.89 -16.04
N ALA A 13 18.30 22.98 -15.47
CA ALA A 13 18.84 23.52 -14.23
C ALA A 13 18.39 22.60 -13.08
N PRO A 14 19.25 22.34 -12.07
CA PRO A 14 18.83 21.61 -10.88
C PRO A 14 17.68 22.37 -10.22
N GLN A 15 16.49 21.77 -10.22
CA GLN A 15 15.32 22.36 -9.58
C GLN A 15 15.65 22.56 -8.10
N ALA A 16 15.69 23.81 -7.65
CA ALA A 16 15.79 24.11 -6.23
C ALA A 16 14.53 23.56 -5.54
N ALA A 17 14.70 22.97 -4.36
CA ALA A 17 13.57 22.44 -3.60
C ALA A 17 12.58 23.58 -3.30
N PRO A 18 11.28 23.46 -3.68
CA PRO A 18 10.32 24.52 -3.49
C PRO A 18 10.10 24.78 -1.99
N SER A 19 9.90 26.04 -1.64
CA SER A 19 9.54 26.46 -0.29
C SER A 19 8.11 26.02 0.05
N ALA A 20 7.79 25.92 1.35
CA ALA A 20 6.45 25.53 1.80
C ALA A 20 5.35 26.48 1.26
N GLY A 21 5.64 27.79 1.18
CA GLY A 21 4.72 28.79 0.64
C GLY A 21 4.44 28.61 -0.86
N GLU A 22 5.44 28.20 -1.63
CA GLU A 22 5.28 27.91 -3.06
C GLU A 22 4.47 26.64 -3.28
N ILE A 23 4.72 25.59 -2.47
CA ILE A 23 3.98 24.31 -2.53
C ILE A 23 2.48 24.56 -2.31
N VAL A 24 2.10 25.26 -1.24
CA VAL A 24 0.68 25.44 -0.87
C VAL A 24 -0.08 26.30 -1.89
N ARG A 25 0.60 27.29 -2.52
CA ARG A 25 -0.01 28.16 -3.53
C ARG A 25 -0.11 27.51 -4.91
N HIS A 26 0.65 26.44 -5.16
CA HIS A 26 0.68 25.79 -6.44
C HIS A 26 -0.66 25.08 -6.74
N PRO A 27 -1.23 25.19 -7.95
CA PRO A 27 -2.53 24.60 -8.29
C PRO A 27 -2.61 23.09 -8.04
N TYR A 28 -1.49 22.38 -8.24
CA TYR A 28 -1.44 20.93 -8.02
C TYR A 28 -1.58 20.51 -6.55
N PHE A 29 -1.34 21.41 -5.58
CA PHE A 29 -1.62 21.12 -4.18
C PHE A 29 -3.12 20.89 -3.95
N ARG A 30 -3.95 21.82 -4.44
CA ARG A 30 -5.41 21.67 -4.35
C ARG A 30 -5.90 20.45 -5.12
N LEU A 31 -5.30 20.19 -6.28
CA LEU A 31 -5.62 19.00 -7.07
C LEU A 31 -5.32 17.71 -6.30
N GLY A 32 -4.16 17.61 -5.65
CA GLY A 32 -3.81 16.47 -4.81
C GLY A 32 -4.79 16.26 -3.66
N MET A 33 -5.28 17.35 -3.05
CA MET A 33 -6.37 17.26 -2.07
C MET A 33 -7.65 16.73 -2.72
N THR A 34 -8.08 17.30 -3.85
CA THR A 34 -9.33 16.91 -4.53
C THR A 34 -9.34 15.44 -4.92
N ASP A 35 -8.24 14.92 -5.45
CA ASP A 35 -8.11 13.51 -5.83
C ASP A 35 -8.25 12.57 -4.62
N MET A 36 -7.92 13.04 -3.40
CA MET A 36 -8.00 12.26 -2.16
C MET A 36 -9.36 12.30 -1.46
N ILE A 37 -10.26 13.23 -1.81
CA ILE A 37 -11.55 13.40 -1.12
C ILE A 37 -12.37 12.10 -1.08
N GLY A 38 -12.44 11.38 -2.21
CA GLY A 38 -13.22 10.15 -2.28
C GLY A 38 -12.71 9.06 -1.33
N THR A 39 -11.39 8.91 -1.24
CA THR A 39 -10.74 7.92 -0.36
C THR A 39 -10.71 8.34 1.10
N SER A 40 -10.71 9.65 1.39
CA SER A 40 -10.66 10.20 2.74
C SER A 40 -11.76 9.71 3.67
N VAL A 41 -12.97 9.48 3.15
CA VAL A 41 -14.10 8.97 3.95
C VAL A 41 -13.80 7.56 4.48
N GLY A 42 -13.31 6.67 3.60
CA GLY A 42 -12.93 5.31 3.99
C GLY A 42 -11.75 5.30 4.97
N ILE A 43 -10.75 6.15 4.73
CA ILE A 43 -9.60 6.31 5.62
C ILE A 43 -10.03 6.81 7.00
N GLY A 44 -10.99 7.73 7.07
CA GLY A 44 -11.51 8.23 8.33
C GLY A 44 -12.29 7.17 9.12
N ALA A 45 -13.16 6.42 8.45
CA ALA A 45 -13.84 5.28 9.09
C ALA A 45 -12.83 4.25 9.62
N TRP A 46 -11.81 3.93 8.82
CA TRP A 46 -10.76 3.01 9.21
C TRP A 46 -9.91 3.52 10.39
N GLY A 47 -9.53 4.80 10.35
CA GLY A 47 -8.80 5.45 11.44
C GLY A 47 -9.58 5.43 12.76
N LEU A 48 -10.87 5.76 12.71
CA LEU A 48 -11.76 5.72 13.88
C LEU A 48 -11.77 4.33 14.54
N VAL A 49 -11.99 3.27 13.76
CA VAL A 49 -12.01 1.89 14.26
C VAL A 49 -10.65 1.50 14.84
N THR A 50 -9.56 1.88 14.16
CA THR A 50 -8.19 1.62 14.63
C THR A 50 -7.91 2.32 15.96
N GLY A 51 -8.38 3.56 16.12
CA GLY A 51 -8.29 4.32 17.36
C GLY A 51 -8.99 3.64 18.54
N VAL A 52 -10.22 3.17 18.32
CA VAL A 52 -10.96 2.39 19.34
C VAL A 52 -10.22 1.09 19.65
N ALA A 53 -9.74 0.38 18.64
CA ALA A 53 -9.03 -0.88 18.80
C ALA A 53 -7.73 -0.72 19.61
N MET A 54 -6.99 0.38 19.44
CA MET A 54 -5.78 0.65 20.24
C MET A 54 -6.08 0.65 21.74
N VAL A 55 -7.07 1.43 22.17
CA VAL A 55 -7.44 1.52 23.59
C VAL A 55 -7.99 0.19 24.10
N LYS A 56 -8.83 -0.49 23.32
CA LYS A 56 -9.38 -1.81 23.69
C LYS A 56 -8.35 -2.93 23.71
N SER A 57 -7.20 -2.75 23.06
CA SER A 57 -6.08 -3.69 23.10
C SER A 57 -5.14 -3.45 24.30
N GLY A 58 -5.50 -2.51 25.19
CA GLY A 58 -4.78 -2.27 26.43
C GLY A 58 -3.82 -1.08 26.40
N LEU A 59 -3.74 -0.31 25.31
CA LEU A 59 -2.98 0.95 25.33
C LEU A 59 -3.69 2.00 26.18
N SER A 60 -2.92 2.73 26.98
CA SER A 60 -3.41 3.98 27.57
C SER A 60 -3.69 5.01 26.47
N VAL A 61 -4.61 5.94 26.73
CA VAL A 61 -4.96 7.00 25.77
C VAL A 61 -3.74 7.78 25.27
N PRO A 62 -2.79 8.23 26.14
CA PRO A 62 -1.59 8.91 25.66
C PRO A 62 -0.69 8.02 24.78
N MET A 63 -0.56 6.74 25.11
CA MET A 63 0.22 5.80 24.30
C MET A 63 -0.44 5.51 22.95
N ALA A 64 -1.76 5.41 22.90
CA ALA A 64 -2.50 5.23 21.66
C ALA A 64 -2.35 6.46 20.74
N ILE A 65 -2.42 7.68 21.29
CA ILE A 65 -2.16 8.91 20.52
C ILE A 65 -0.71 8.95 20.03
N PHE A 66 0.24 8.61 20.90
CA PHE A 66 1.66 8.54 20.54
C PHE A 66 1.89 7.55 19.39
N MET A 67 1.31 6.35 19.47
CA MET A 67 1.39 5.34 18.42
C MET A 67 0.72 5.82 17.12
N SER A 68 -0.45 6.46 17.19
CA SER A 68 -1.15 7.02 16.03
C SER A 68 -0.30 8.05 15.27
N LEU A 69 0.38 8.93 16.01
CA LEU A 69 1.18 10.01 15.43
C LEU A 69 2.55 9.53 14.96
N THR A 70 3.22 8.65 15.70
CA THR A 70 4.60 8.23 15.37
C THR A 70 4.64 7.07 14.39
N VAL A 71 3.74 6.10 14.54
CA VAL A 71 3.65 4.91 13.68
C VAL A 71 2.53 5.14 12.68
N TYR A 72 2.74 6.05 11.73
CA TYR A 72 1.76 6.36 10.68
C TYR A 72 1.66 5.23 9.64
N ALA A 73 1.12 4.09 10.06
CA ALA A 73 0.94 2.89 9.26
C ALA A 73 -0.20 2.05 9.85
N GLY A 74 -1.44 2.29 9.40
CA GLY A 74 -2.63 1.64 9.97
C GLY A 74 -2.58 0.10 9.96
N SER A 75 -2.07 -0.50 8.88
CA SER A 75 -1.91 -1.96 8.78
C SER A 75 -0.91 -2.50 9.81
N ALA A 76 0.20 -1.82 10.05
CA ALA A 76 1.18 -2.21 11.05
C ALA A 76 0.63 -2.05 12.47
N GLN A 77 -0.13 -0.98 12.73
CA GLN A 77 -0.81 -0.79 14.02
C GLN A 77 -1.72 -1.98 14.31
N LEU A 78 -2.64 -2.28 13.39
CA LEU A 78 -3.61 -3.37 13.52
C LEU A 78 -2.97 -4.76 13.59
N SER A 79 -1.81 -4.96 12.96
CA SER A 79 -1.06 -6.23 13.06
C SER A 79 -0.44 -6.43 14.43
N VAL A 80 -0.06 -5.34 15.12
CA VAL A 80 0.55 -5.38 16.44
C VAL A 80 -0.48 -5.43 17.57
N LEU A 81 -1.68 -4.89 17.38
CA LEU A 81 -2.70 -4.85 18.45
C LEU A 81 -3.06 -6.24 19.05
N PRO A 82 -3.28 -7.30 18.24
CA PRO A 82 -3.47 -8.65 18.79
C PRO A 82 -2.24 -9.18 19.53
N LEU A 83 -1.04 -8.88 19.03
CA LEU A 83 0.22 -9.29 19.68
C LEU A 83 0.38 -8.61 21.04
N LEU A 84 0.01 -7.33 21.11
CA LEU A 84 0.05 -6.53 22.31
C LEU A 84 -0.94 -7.02 23.35
N SER A 85 -2.20 -7.24 22.97
CA SER A 85 -3.23 -7.78 23.89
C SER A 85 -2.88 -9.20 24.35
N ALA A 86 -2.18 -9.95 23.51
CA ALA A 86 -1.64 -11.25 23.84
C ALA A 86 -0.36 -11.19 24.69
N GLY A 87 0.24 -10.02 24.97
CA GLY A 87 1.48 -9.94 25.75
C GLY A 87 2.67 -10.61 25.07
N ALA A 88 2.72 -10.60 23.73
CA ALA A 88 3.88 -11.06 22.98
C ALA A 88 5.12 -10.20 23.34
N PRO A 89 6.35 -10.70 23.14
CA PRO A 89 7.54 -9.88 23.37
C PRO A 89 7.70 -8.79 22.28
N LEU A 90 8.29 -7.65 22.64
CA LEU A 90 8.40 -6.47 21.77
C LEU A 90 9.06 -6.75 20.41
N TRP A 91 10.08 -7.62 20.38
CA TRP A 91 10.78 -7.96 19.13
C TRP A 91 9.86 -8.68 18.12
N VAL A 92 8.87 -9.45 18.58
CA VAL A 92 7.87 -10.10 17.72
C VAL A 92 6.95 -9.05 17.11
N MET A 93 6.51 -8.07 17.92
CA MET A 93 5.70 -6.95 17.43
C MET A 93 6.45 -6.12 16.39
N TRP A 94 7.73 -5.81 16.65
CA TRP A 94 8.57 -5.09 15.70
C TRP A 94 8.79 -5.87 14.41
N LEU A 95 9.01 -7.18 14.51
CA LEU A 95 9.17 -8.03 13.33
C LEU A 95 7.88 -8.05 12.50
N ALA A 96 6.72 -8.27 13.13
CA ALA A 96 5.42 -8.26 12.45
C ALA A 96 5.13 -6.91 11.77
N ALA A 97 5.33 -5.80 12.50
CA ALA A 97 5.18 -4.45 11.95
C ALA A 97 6.15 -4.20 10.77
N SER A 98 7.40 -4.64 10.90
CA SER A 98 8.42 -4.48 9.85
C SER A 98 8.08 -5.25 8.59
N CYS A 99 7.63 -6.51 8.73
CA CYS A 99 7.20 -7.34 7.60
C CYS A 99 6.06 -6.68 6.81
N VAL A 100 5.04 -6.19 7.51
CA VAL A 100 3.90 -5.49 6.86
C VAL A 100 4.35 -4.18 6.20
N ASN A 101 5.33 -3.50 6.78
CA ASN A 101 5.86 -2.23 6.28
C ASN A 101 6.92 -2.36 5.17
N LEU A 102 7.35 -3.58 4.79
CA LEU A 102 8.28 -3.77 3.66
C LEU A 102 7.79 -3.11 2.36
N ARG A 103 6.48 -2.94 2.20
CA ARG A 103 5.87 -2.17 1.10
C ARG A 103 6.43 -0.75 0.96
N PHE A 104 6.81 -0.09 2.05
CA PHE A 104 7.40 1.25 2.00
C PHE A 104 8.80 1.25 1.39
N VAL A 105 9.53 0.13 1.45
CA VAL A 105 10.80 -0.04 0.74
C VAL A 105 10.55 -0.07 -0.76
N ILE A 106 9.52 -0.80 -1.19
CA ILE A 106 9.09 -0.89 -2.59
C ILE A 106 8.63 0.48 -3.11
N PHE A 107 7.80 1.20 -2.34
CA PHE A 107 7.38 2.56 -2.67
C PHE A 107 8.58 3.51 -2.79
N SER A 108 9.52 3.44 -1.84
CA SER A 108 10.74 4.26 -1.87
C SER A 108 11.59 4.00 -3.11
N SER A 109 11.67 2.76 -3.56
CA SER A 109 12.38 2.39 -4.80
C SER A 109 11.71 3.01 -6.03
N MET A 110 10.39 2.93 -6.14
CA MET A 110 9.65 3.49 -7.28
C MET A 110 9.66 5.02 -7.28
N TRP A 111 9.59 5.64 -6.11
CA TRP A 111 9.61 7.09 -5.94
C TRP A 111 11.01 7.72 -6.00
N ARG A 112 12.06 6.90 -6.07
CA ARG A 112 13.44 7.39 -6.16
C ARG A 112 13.64 8.34 -7.35
N SER A 113 13.12 7.99 -8.52
CA SER A 113 13.26 8.82 -9.73
C SER A 113 12.56 10.18 -9.61
N TYR A 114 11.53 10.28 -8.77
CA TYR A 114 10.72 11.49 -8.59
C TYR A 114 11.30 12.45 -7.54
N PHE A 115 11.80 11.91 -6.41
CA PHE A 115 12.18 12.70 -5.24
C PHE A 115 13.67 12.64 -4.87
N SER A 116 14.51 11.95 -5.65
CA SER A 116 15.95 11.80 -5.34
C SER A 116 16.70 13.12 -5.25
N TRP A 117 16.31 14.13 -6.04
CA TRP A 117 16.92 15.46 -6.07
C TRP A 117 16.61 16.31 -4.83
N LEU A 118 15.62 15.93 -4.02
CA LEU A 118 15.26 16.65 -2.79
C LEU A 118 16.30 16.45 -1.68
N PRO A 119 16.48 17.46 -0.79
CA PRO A 119 17.34 17.34 0.38
C PRO A 119 16.83 16.26 1.34
N ARG A 120 17.76 15.65 2.10
CA ARG A 120 17.47 14.50 3.00
C ARG A 120 16.27 14.74 3.93
N ARG A 121 16.14 15.94 4.51
CA ARG A 121 15.03 16.28 5.41
C ARG A 121 13.66 16.20 4.73
N GLN A 122 13.55 16.69 3.51
CA GLN A 122 12.29 16.61 2.75
C GLN A 122 12.01 15.17 2.33
N ARG A 123 13.03 14.39 1.96
CA ARG A 123 12.84 12.96 1.65
C ARG A 123 12.37 12.15 2.86
N LEU A 124 12.88 12.45 4.07
CA LEU A 124 12.39 11.84 5.30
C LEU A 124 10.93 12.23 5.58
N ALA A 125 10.56 13.48 5.34
CA ALA A 125 9.19 13.94 5.49
C ALA A 125 8.25 13.26 4.48
N VAL A 126 8.65 13.16 3.20
CA VAL A 126 7.93 12.39 2.17
C VAL A 126 7.79 10.93 2.59
N GLY A 127 8.82 10.33 3.19
CA GLY A 127 8.77 8.98 3.73
C GLY A 127 7.74 8.83 4.85
N TYR A 128 7.74 9.72 5.84
CA TYR A 128 6.76 9.70 6.92
C TYR A 128 5.32 9.90 6.42
N PHE A 129 5.09 10.86 5.52
CA PHE A 129 3.77 11.13 4.97
C PHE A 129 3.38 10.21 3.79
N SER A 130 4.19 9.20 3.49
CA SER A 130 3.86 8.22 2.46
C SER A 130 2.72 7.32 2.93
N GLY A 131 1.86 6.92 2.00
CA GLY A 131 0.75 6.01 2.27
C GLY A 131 0.29 5.35 0.98
N ASP A 132 -0.39 4.20 1.10
CA ASP A 132 -0.76 3.37 -0.06
C ASP A 132 -1.64 4.14 -1.05
N VAL A 133 -2.62 4.88 -0.52
CA VAL A 133 -3.56 5.65 -1.32
C VAL A 133 -2.88 6.83 -2.02
N ILE A 134 -1.95 7.49 -1.31
CA ILE A 134 -1.11 8.56 -1.89
C ILE A 134 -0.22 7.98 -2.99
N PHE A 135 0.38 6.81 -2.75
CA PHE A 135 1.21 6.11 -3.73
C PHE A 135 0.44 5.80 -5.01
N VAL A 136 -0.74 5.19 -4.88
CA VAL A 136 -1.58 4.84 -6.05
C VAL A 136 -2.02 6.08 -6.81
N ALA A 137 -2.49 7.12 -6.13
CA ALA A 137 -2.93 8.35 -6.80
C ALA A 137 -1.77 9.08 -7.47
N PHE A 138 -0.63 9.17 -6.80
CA PHE A 138 0.58 9.79 -7.36
C PHE A 138 1.04 9.05 -8.62
N MET A 139 1.15 7.72 -8.58
CA MET A 139 1.60 6.93 -9.73
C MET A 139 0.58 6.94 -10.87
N LYS A 140 -0.73 6.98 -10.57
CA LYS A 140 -1.78 7.16 -11.59
C LYS A 140 -1.68 8.51 -12.27
N ARG A 141 -1.32 9.57 -11.53
CA ARG A 141 -1.20 10.93 -12.05
C ARG A 141 0.09 11.14 -12.84
N PHE A 142 1.21 10.59 -12.34
CA PHE A 142 2.54 10.75 -12.91
C PHE A 142 3.11 9.39 -13.33
N PRO A 143 2.60 8.78 -14.42
CA PRO A 143 2.99 7.43 -14.84
C PRO A 143 4.43 7.36 -15.38
N LYS A 144 5.00 8.50 -15.82
CA LYS A 144 6.37 8.59 -16.31
C LYS A 144 7.33 8.92 -15.16
N PRO A 145 8.43 8.16 -14.98
CA PRO A 145 9.38 8.34 -13.90
C PRO A 145 10.38 9.47 -14.18
N GLU A 146 9.87 10.68 -14.41
CA GLU A 146 10.63 11.88 -14.72
C GLU A 146 10.34 12.96 -13.67
N PRO A 147 11.35 13.66 -13.12
CA PRO A 147 11.12 14.77 -12.19
C PRO A 147 10.33 15.92 -12.84
N GLN A 148 9.22 16.32 -12.22
CA GLN A 148 8.39 17.44 -12.66
C GLN A 148 8.10 18.38 -11.47
N ALA A 149 7.99 19.68 -11.74
CA ALA A 149 7.82 20.69 -10.69
C ALA A 149 6.50 20.54 -9.92
N GLU A 150 5.49 19.96 -10.56
CA GLU A 150 4.14 19.78 -10.06
C GLU A 150 4.00 18.61 -9.05
N GLN A 151 4.97 17.70 -9.04
CA GLN A 151 4.93 16.46 -8.26
C GLN A 151 5.00 16.71 -6.75
N VAL A 152 5.91 17.58 -6.32
CA VAL A 152 6.08 17.90 -4.90
C VAL A 152 4.84 18.60 -4.33
N PRO A 153 4.27 19.64 -4.97
CA PRO A 153 3.01 20.22 -4.53
C PRO A 153 1.84 19.24 -4.52
N TYR A 154 1.71 18.39 -5.55
CA TYR A 154 0.66 17.37 -5.60
C TYR A 154 0.76 16.39 -4.43
N PHE A 155 1.95 15.86 -4.18
CA PHE A 155 2.20 14.93 -3.07
C PHE A 155 1.80 15.54 -1.73
N TRP A 156 2.21 16.79 -1.47
CA TRP A 156 1.88 17.45 -0.20
C TRP A 156 0.38 17.74 -0.05
N GLY A 157 -0.31 18.09 -1.13
CA GLY A 157 -1.76 18.24 -1.13
C GLY A 157 -2.48 16.94 -0.75
N ALA A 158 -2.10 15.83 -1.39
CA ALA A 158 -2.64 14.53 -1.09
C ALA A 158 -2.29 14.08 0.35
N ALA A 159 -1.04 14.26 0.77
CA ALA A 159 -0.54 13.89 2.09
C ALA A 159 -1.28 14.61 3.23
N VAL A 160 -1.50 15.92 3.11
CA VAL A 160 -2.21 16.70 4.13
C VAL A 160 -3.63 16.18 4.32
N LEU A 161 -4.38 15.99 3.22
CA LEU A 161 -5.75 15.51 3.33
C LEU A 161 -5.78 14.09 3.91
N ASN A 162 -4.92 13.19 3.42
CA ASN A 162 -4.83 11.82 3.88
C ASN A 162 -4.45 11.71 5.37
N TRP A 163 -3.49 12.51 5.82
CA TRP A 163 -3.05 12.54 7.21
C TRP A 163 -4.15 13.08 8.13
N CYS A 164 -4.81 14.17 7.77
CA CYS A 164 -5.93 14.71 8.54
C CYS A 164 -7.12 13.74 8.60
N SER A 165 -7.46 13.13 7.45
CA SER A 165 -8.52 12.12 7.37
C SER A 165 -8.21 10.89 8.21
N TRP A 166 -6.95 10.56 8.45
CA TRP A 166 -6.56 9.48 9.35
C TRP A 166 -6.54 9.92 10.82
N GLN A 167 -5.81 10.98 11.15
CA GLN A 167 -5.52 11.34 12.53
C GLN A 167 -6.74 11.87 13.28
N ILE A 168 -7.57 12.71 12.64
CA ILE A 168 -8.73 13.30 13.31
C ILE A 168 -9.70 12.19 13.77
N PRO A 169 -10.12 11.26 12.91
CA PRO A 169 -10.99 10.17 13.33
C PRO A 169 -10.27 9.16 14.24
N SER A 170 -8.98 8.88 14.05
CA SER A 170 -8.22 7.98 14.94
C SER A 170 -8.17 8.50 16.37
N ILE A 171 -7.85 9.80 16.54
CA ILE A 171 -7.83 10.44 17.85
C ILE A 171 -9.25 10.48 18.44
N ALA A 172 -10.27 10.79 17.64
CA ALA A 172 -11.65 10.69 18.09
C ALA A 172 -11.98 9.28 18.60
N GLY A 173 -11.58 8.25 17.86
CA GLY A 173 -11.77 6.84 18.25
C GLY A 173 -11.07 6.50 19.56
N ILE A 174 -9.84 6.99 19.76
CA ILE A 174 -9.08 6.81 21.01
C ILE A 174 -9.82 7.49 22.18
N LEU A 175 -10.25 8.73 22.01
CA LEU A 175 -10.90 9.51 23.07
C LEU A 175 -12.28 8.97 23.43
N PHE A 176 -13.06 8.55 22.43
CA PHE A 176 -14.40 7.99 22.62
C PHE A 176 -14.40 6.49 22.95
N ALA A 177 -13.25 5.81 22.91
CA ALA A 177 -13.16 4.37 23.20
C ALA A 177 -13.73 3.98 24.57
N ASN A 178 -13.65 4.88 25.56
CA ASN A 178 -14.15 4.67 26.91
C ASN A 178 -15.44 5.44 27.22
N ALA A 179 -15.97 6.21 26.26
CA ALA A 179 -17.23 6.94 26.41
C ALA A 179 -18.45 6.00 26.34
N VAL A 180 -18.29 4.81 25.75
CA VAL A 180 -19.36 3.81 25.66
C VAL A 180 -19.33 2.89 26.90
N PRO A 181 -20.43 2.79 27.68
CA PRO A 181 -20.48 2.02 28.92
C PRO A 181 -20.07 0.55 28.74
N LEU A 182 -19.28 0.03 29.68
CA LEU A 182 -18.89 -1.40 29.71
C LEU A 182 -20.10 -2.34 29.84
N SER A 183 -21.23 -1.85 30.37
CA SER A 183 -22.50 -2.59 30.48
C SER A 183 -23.08 -3.00 29.13
N TRP A 184 -22.61 -2.42 28.02
CA TRP A 184 -23.03 -2.80 26.66
C TRP A 184 -22.27 -4.03 26.12
N GLY A 185 -21.44 -4.70 26.93
CA GLY A 185 -20.75 -5.93 26.53
C GLY A 185 -19.45 -5.70 25.75
N LEU A 186 -18.85 -4.50 25.85
CA LEU A 186 -17.64 -4.12 25.08
C LEU A 186 -16.35 -4.86 25.47
N GLY A 187 -16.37 -5.78 26.44
CA GLY A 187 -15.25 -6.73 26.61
C GLY A 187 -14.99 -7.54 25.34
N PHE A 188 -16.05 -7.81 24.55
CA PHE A 188 -15.97 -8.45 23.24
C PHE A 188 -15.78 -7.45 22.08
N ALA A 189 -15.99 -6.16 22.30
CA ALA A 189 -15.91 -5.17 21.23
C ALA A 189 -14.50 -4.96 20.69
N GLY A 190 -13.46 -5.18 21.50
CA GLY A 190 -12.08 -5.22 20.99
C GLY A 190 -11.89 -6.36 19.98
N VAL A 191 -12.44 -7.55 20.28
CA VAL A 191 -12.42 -8.70 19.37
C VAL A 191 -13.27 -8.43 18.12
N LEU A 192 -14.46 -7.85 18.25
CA LEU A 192 -15.31 -7.46 17.12
C LEU A 192 -14.68 -6.36 16.26
N ALA A 193 -13.97 -5.41 16.86
CA ALA A 193 -13.26 -4.37 16.12
C ALA A 193 -12.10 -4.96 15.32
N LEU A 194 -11.29 -5.83 15.93
CA LEU A 194 -10.23 -6.56 15.23
C LEU A 194 -10.79 -7.51 14.16
N LEU A 195 -11.92 -8.16 14.42
CA LEU A 195 -12.62 -9.00 13.44
C LEU A 195 -13.18 -8.16 12.29
N GLY A 196 -13.78 -7.01 12.58
CA GLY A 196 -14.28 -6.06 11.57
C GLY A 196 -13.15 -5.55 10.68
N VAL A 197 -11.99 -5.23 11.28
CA VAL A 197 -10.77 -4.87 10.54
C VAL A 197 -10.32 -6.03 9.64
N LEU A 198 -10.19 -7.25 10.18
CA LEU A 198 -9.78 -8.43 9.42
C LEU A 198 -10.73 -8.66 8.24
N LEU A 199 -12.04 -8.65 8.48
CA LEU A 199 -13.07 -8.81 7.44
C LEU A 199 -13.01 -7.69 6.40
N SER A 200 -12.72 -6.46 6.80
CA SER A 200 -12.49 -5.35 5.87
C SER A 200 -11.16 -5.41 5.12
N MET A 201 -10.32 -6.41 5.35
CA MET A 201 -9.10 -6.64 4.56
C MET A 201 -9.24 -7.86 3.62
N LEU A 202 -10.31 -8.65 3.78
CA LEU A 202 -10.57 -9.91 3.08
C LEU A 202 -11.42 -9.69 1.81
N PHE A 203 -10.79 -9.24 0.72
CA PHE A 203 -11.51 -8.88 -0.51
C PHE A 203 -11.44 -9.91 -1.64
N ASP A 204 -10.36 -10.69 -1.71
CA ASP A 204 -10.07 -11.59 -2.83
C ASP A 204 -9.73 -13.01 -2.37
N ARG A 205 -9.82 -13.97 -3.30
CA ARG A 205 -9.60 -15.39 -3.00
C ARG A 205 -8.21 -15.66 -2.43
N ALA A 206 -7.18 -14.94 -2.87
CA ALA A 206 -5.82 -15.16 -2.39
C ALA A 206 -5.71 -14.72 -0.92
N THR A 207 -6.28 -13.56 -0.57
CA THR A 207 -6.30 -13.08 0.82
C THR A 207 -7.10 -14.02 1.72
N TRP A 208 -8.26 -14.52 1.27
CA TRP A 208 -9.04 -15.54 2.01
C TRP A 208 -8.26 -16.84 2.24
N LEU A 209 -7.59 -17.36 1.21
CA LEU A 209 -6.77 -18.57 1.31
C LEU A 209 -5.57 -18.36 2.24
N ALA A 210 -4.87 -17.23 2.10
CA ALA A 210 -3.75 -16.88 2.97
C ALA A 210 -4.18 -16.75 4.44
N THR A 211 -5.35 -16.15 4.71
CA THR A 211 -5.93 -16.10 6.06
C THR A 211 -6.27 -17.49 6.58
N GLY A 212 -6.85 -18.37 5.75
CA GLY A 212 -7.11 -19.77 6.12
C GLY A 212 -5.84 -20.54 6.51
N VAL A 213 -4.77 -20.38 5.73
CA VAL A 213 -3.45 -20.96 6.04
C VAL A 213 -2.88 -20.36 7.33
N ALA A 214 -2.97 -19.05 7.52
CA ALA A 214 -2.51 -18.40 8.74
C ALA A 214 -3.24 -18.94 9.98
N MET A 215 -4.57 -19.07 9.91
CA MET A 215 -5.41 -19.58 11.00
C MET A 215 -5.04 -21.03 11.35
N THR A 216 -4.95 -21.90 10.35
CA THR A 216 -4.61 -23.32 10.56
C THR A 216 -3.20 -23.47 11.12
N ALA A 217 -2.22 -22.71 10.60
CA ALA A 217 -0.87 -22.69 11.12
C ALA A 217 -0.79 -22.15 12.56
N ALA A 218 -1.54 -21.09 12.89
CA ALA A 218 -1.61 -20.56 14.26
C ALA A 218 -2.19 -21.57 15.26
N ILE A 219 -3.18 -22.36 14.85
CA ILE A 219 -3.79 -23.40 15.68
C ILE A 219 -2.84 -24.59 15.83
N ALA A 220 -2.25 -25.06 14.73
CA ALA A 220 -1.31 -26.18 14.75
C ALA A 220 -0.06 -25.87 15.59
N ALA A 221 0.41 -24.63 15.55
CA ALA A 221 1.57 -24.17 16.29
C ALA A 221 1.24 -23.68 17.72
N PHE A 222 -0.02 -23.81 18.18
CA PHE A 222 -0.49 -23.23 19.45
C PHE A 222 0.33 -23.64 20.68
N SER A 223 0.92 -24.84 20.68
CA SER A 223 1.75 -25.34 21.77
C SER A 223 3.13 -24.68 21.86
N LEU A 224 3.53 -23.85 20.89
CA LEU A 224 4.82 -23.18 20.93
C LEU A 224 4.85 -22.09 22.02
N PRO A 225 5.93 -22.01 22.82
CA PRO A 225 6.10 -20.96 23.82
C PRO A 225 6.22 -19.58 23.16
N LEU A 226 6.06 -18.51 23.97
CA LEU A 226 6.23 -17.12 23.55
C LEU A 226 5.27 -16.64 22.44
N LYS A 227 4.15 -17.35 22.20
CA LYS A 227 3.19 -17.04 21.13
C LYS A 227 3.83 -17.04 19.74
N LEU A 228 4.84 -17.89 19.54
CA LEU A 228 5.47 -18.13 18.25
C LEU A 228 4.48 -18.66 17.20
N ASN A 229 3.35 -19.21 17.63
CA ASN A 229 2.26 -19.60 16.74
C ASN A 229 1.83 -18.48 15.79
N ILE A 230 1.93 -17.22 16.22
CA ILE A 230 1.61 -16.06 15.37
C ILE A 230 2.69 -15.82 14.31
N LEU A 231 3.98 -16.02 14.64
CA LEU A 231 5.06 -15.93 13.65
C LEU A 231 4.97 -17.05 12.61
N VAL A 232 4.66 -18.27 13.04
CA VAL A 232 4.42 -19.39 12.12
C VAL A 232 3.23 -19.08 11.20
N ALA A 233 2.16 -18.51 11.75
CA ALA A 233 1.02 -18.07 10.96
C ALA A 233 1.38 -17.01 9.89
N ILE A 234 2.16 -16.00 10.27
CA ILE A 234 2.64 -14.96 9.33
C ILE A 234 3.52 -15.59 8.25
N ALA A 235 4.50 -16.42 8.63
CA ALA A 235 5.39 -17.07 7.68
C ALA A 235 4.64 -17.97 6.70
N ALA A 236 3.67 -18.76 7.20
CA ALA A 236 2.82 -19.62 6.39
C ALA A 236 1.92 -18.81 5.44
N ALA A 237 1.34 -17.70 5.92
CA ALA A 237 0.53 -16.81 5.09
C ALA A 237 1.34 -16.14 3.98
N VAL A 238 2.55 -15.66 4.29
CA VAL A 238 3.47 -15.07 3.30
C VAL A 238 3.88 -16.12 2.28
N ALA A 239 4.27 -17.31 2.72
CA ALA A 239 4.62 -18.41 1.81
C ALA A 239 3.45 -18.79 0.90
N ALA A 240 2.24 -18.92 1.45
CA ALA A 240 1.03 -19.19 0.69
C ALA A 240 0.73 -18.07 -0.31
N GLY A 241 0.84 -16.80 0.09
CA GLY A 241 0.66 -15.64 -0.79
C GLY A 241 1.64 -15.65 -1.96
N LEU A 242 2.93 -15.90 -1.70
CA LEU A 242 3.96 -16.00 -2.73
C LEU A 242 3.71 -17.16 -3.69
N ILE A 243 3.27 -18.31 -3.20
CA ILE A 243 2.92 -19.46 -4.04
C ILE A 243 1.70 -19.13 -4.90
N ILE A 244 0.65 -18.56 -4.32
CA ILE A 244 -0.57 -18.16 -5.06
C ILE A 244 -0.21 -17.16 -6.15
N GLU A 245 0.62 -16.17 -5.85
CA GLU A 245 1.06 -15.19 -6.83
C GLU A 245 1.92 -15.84 -7.93
N THR A 246 2.81 -16.77 -7.59
CA THR A 246 3.64 -17.49 -8.57
C THR A 246 2.78 -18.32 -9.50
N VAL A 247 1.79 -19.04 -8.96
CA VAL A 247 0.83 -19.84 -9.71
C VAL A 247 -0.06 -18.95 -10.58
N ASP A 248 -0.59 -17.84 -10.05
CA ASP A 248 -1.41 -16.91 -10.82
C ASP A 248 -0.61 -16.24 -11.95
N ARG A 249 0.67 -15.90 -11.72
CA ARG A 249 1.56 -15.42 -12.80
C ARG A 249 1.82 -16.48 -13.86
N HIS A 250 1.98 -17.75 -13.47
CA HIS A 250 2.16 -18.86 -14.42
C HIS A 250 0.89 -19.10 -15.25
N LEU A 251 -0.28 -19.05 -14.62
CA LEU A 251 -1.57 -19.27 -15.27
C LEU A 251 -2.03 -18.05 -16.10
N ARG A 252 -1.62 -16.82 -15.72
CA ARG A 252 -1.92 -15.58 -16.45
C ARG A 252 -0.90 -15.21 -17.53
N ARG A 253 0.13 -16.03 -17.77
CA ARG A 253 0.83 -16.01 -19.06
C ARG A 253 -0.17 -16.41 -20.14
N ARG A 254 -0.97 -15.45 -20.60
CA ARG A 254 -1.67 -15.60 -21.87
C ARG A 254 -0.58 -15.53 -22.93
N PRO A 255 -0.38 -16.58 -23.74
CA PRO A 255 0.54 -16.50 -24.86
C PRO A 255 0.14 -15.31 -25.74
N GLU A 256 1.12 -14.54 -26.19
CA GLU A 256 0.86 -13.37 -27.03
C GLU A 256 0.17 -13.88 -28.31
N VAL A 257 -1.06 -13.42 -28.56
CA VAL A 257 -1.79 -13.80 -29.77
C VAL A 257 -1.30 -12.90 -30.90
N ARG A 258 -0.42 -13.45 -31.75
CA ARG A 258 0.18 -12.70 -32.85
C ARG A 258 -0.50 -13.10 -34.16
N LEU A 259 -1.04 -12.12 -34.87
CA LEU A 259 -1.64 -12.32 -36.19
C LEU A 259 -0.53 -12.60 -37.21
N VAL A 260 -0.58 -13.77 -37.84
CA VAL A 260 0.37 -14.19 -38.87
C VAL A 260 -0.34 -14.12 -40.24
N PRO A 261 0.24 -13.44 -41.24
CA PRO A 261 -0.35 -13.36 -42.59
C PRO A 261 -0.58 -14.76 -43.18
N ALA A 262 -1.69 -14.95 -43.92
CA ALA A 262 -2.13 -16.26 -44.43
C ALA A 262 -1.06 -17.07 -45.20
N HIS A 263 -0.10 -16.39 -45.84
CA HIS A 263 0.98 -17.00 -46.62
C HIS A 263 2.40 -16.60 -46.16
N GLY A 264 2.54 -15.98 -44.98
CA GLY A 264 3.85 -15.63 -44.40
C GLY A 264 4.54 -16.84 -43.77
N ALA A 265 5.79 -17.12 -44.16
CA ALA A 265 6.62 -18.09 -43.46
C ALA A 265 7.06 -17.53 -42.10
N LEU A 266 6.82 -18.26 -41.01
CA LEU A 266 7.32 -17.93 -39.68
C LEU A 266 8.86 -17.88 -39.71
N ARG A 267 9.44 -16.76 -39.24
CA ARG A 267 10.89 -16.64 -39.04
C ARG A 267 11.36 -17.70 -38.03
N PRO A 268 12.61 -18.18 -38.10
CA PRO A 268 13.10 -19.23 -37.20
C PRO A 268 12.94 -18.92 -35.71
N GLN A 269 13.02 -17.63 -35.35
CA GLN A 269 12.79 -17.12 -34.00
C GLN A 269 11.31 -17.25 -33.58
N GLU A 270 10.39 -16.92 -34.49
CA GLU A 270 8.95 -17.03 -34.27
C GLU A 270 8.48 -18.49 -34.16
N LYS A 271 9.18 -19.43 -34.81
CA LYS A 271 8.90 -20.87 -34.63
C LYS A 271 9.29 -21.35 -33.23
N LYS A 272 10.42 -20.86 -32.70
CA LYS A 272 10.89 -21.22 -31.37
C LYS A 272 9.96 -20.67 -30.28
N ASP A 273 9.52 -19.43 -30.43
CA ASP A 273 8.58 -18.79 -29.49
C ASP A 273 7.18 -19.45 -29.49
N VAL A 274 6.80 -20.09 -30.60
CA VAL A 274 5.57 -20.90 -30.72
C VAL A 274 5.76 -22.31 -30.13
N GLU A 275 6.93 -22.94 -30.32
CA GLU A 275 7.25 -24.25 -29.72
C GLU A 275 7.42 -24.17 -28.20
N ASP A 276 7.94 -23.06 -27.68
CA ASP A 276 8.09 -22.80 -26.24
C ASP A 276 6.75 -22.39 -25.57
N GLY A 277 5.68 -22.24 -26.35
CA GLY A 277 4.33 -21.94 -25.86
C GLY A 277 4.10 -20.47 -25.44
N ASP A 278 5.03 -19.57 -25.79
CA ASP A 278 4.96 -18.15 -25.46
C ASP A 278 4.06 -17.35 -26.45
N VAL A 279 3.79 -17.89 -27.65
CA VAL A 279 2.98 -17.25 -28.72
C VAL A 279 1.96 -18.22 -29.32
N VAL A 280 0.71 -17.79 -29.47
CA VAL A 280 -0.32 -18.53 -30.24
C VAL A 280 -0.51 -17.83 -31.58
N PRO A 281 -0.16 -18.47 -32.71
CA PRO A 281 -0.33 -17.86 -34.03
C PRO A 281 -1.81 -17.92 -34.44
N LEU A 282 -2.45 -16.76 -34.60
CA LEU A 282 -3.74 -16.65 -35.28
C LEU A 282 -3.46 -16.31 -36.75
N ARG A 283 -3.78 -17.23 -37.65
CA ARG A 283 -3.65 -17.00 -39.09
C ARG A 283 -4.91 -16.26 -39.57
N GLU A 284 -4.75 -15.16 -40.31
CA GLU A 284 -5.87 -14.45 -40.91
C GLU A 284 -6.61 -15.40 -41.87
N GLU A 285 -7.89 -15.68 -41.61
CA GLU A 285 -8.77 -16.36 -42.56
C GLU A 285 -9.30 -15.32 -43.56
N GLU A 286 -8.95 -15.47 -44.83
CA GLU A 286 -9.60 -14.73 -45.92
C GLU A 286 -11.05 -15.18 -46.02
N HIS A 287 -11.98 -14.32 -45.61
CA HIS A 287 -13.39 -14.52 -45.91
C HIS A 287 -13.62 -14.33 -47.42
N PRO A 288 -14.19 -15.33 -48.14
CA PRO A 288 -14.50 -15.24 -49.56
C PRO A 288 -15.63 -14.26 -49.88
#